data_AF-A0A011VHS8-F1
#
_entry.id   AF-A0A011VHS8-F1
#
_cell.length_a   1.000
_cell.length_b   1.000
_cell.length_c   1.000
_cell.angle_alpha   90.00
_cell.angle_beta   90.00
_cell.angle_gamma   90.00
#
_symmetry.space_group_name_H-M   'P 1'
#
loop_
_entity.id
_entity.type
_entity.pdbx_description
1 polymer ?
#
loop_
_entity_poly.entity_id
_entity_poly.type
_entity_poly.pdbx_seq_one_letter_code
_entity_poly.pdbx_strand_id
1 'polypeptide(L)' 'MTKFSIGDHVSWNSEAGRVSGRITKVHHEDFDYKGHRHHASKDDPQYEIKSDRTDHVAAHKEGALTKIG' A
#
# COMPACT_ATOMS: atom_id res chain seq x y z
N MET A 1 5.20 -9.48 12.38
CA MET A 1 5.64 -9.63 10.97
C MET A 1 4.56 -8.99 10.12
N THR A 2 4.91 -8.14 9.15
CA THR A 2 3.92 -7.58 8.24
C THR A 2 3.35 -8.65 7.33
N LYS A 3 2.07 -8.53 6.99
CA LYS A 3 1.39 -9.47 6.10
C LYS A 3 1.96 -9.47 4.68
N PHE A 4 2.46 -8.33 4.24
CA PHE A 4 3.07 -8.16 2.93
C PHE A 4 4.49 -7.59 3.04
N SER A 5 5.30 -7.83 2.01
CA SER A 5 6.69 -7.39 1.91
C SER A 5 6.92 -6.52 0.68
N ILE A 6 8.01 -5.73 0.69
CA ILE A 6 8.44 -4.98 -0.49
C ILE A 6 8.65 -5.95 -1.66
N GLY A 7 8.12 -5.59 -2.83
CA GLY A 7 8.14 -6.41 -4.04
C GLY A 7 6.89 -7.26 -4.25
N ASP A 8 6.11 -7.53 -3.20
CA ASP A 8 4.86 -8.30 -3.32
C ASP A 8 3.90 -7.60 -4.29
N HIS A 9 3.29 -8.40 -5.16
CA HIS A 9 2.26 -7.94 -6.08
C HIS A 9 0.91 -7.98 -5.36
N VAL A 10 0.24 -6.85 -5.28
CA VAL A 10 -1.05 -6.72 -4.61
C VAL A 10 -2.08 -6.07 -5.51
N SER A 11 -3.34 -6.36 -5.22
CA SER A 11 -4.50 -5.70 -5.79
C SER A 11 -5.33 -5.03 -4.70
N TRP A 12 -6.05 -3.98 -5.08
CA TRP A 12 -6.97 -3.26 -4.22
C TRP A 12 -8.12 -2.65 -5.04
N ASN A 13 -9.19 -2.26 -4.36
CA ASN A 13 -10.29 -1.53 -4.99
C ASN A 13 -9.99 -0.02 -4.99
N SER A 14 -10.19 0.60 -6.14
CA SER A 14 -10.11 2.04 -6.38
C SER A 14 -11.47 2.55 -6.90
N GLU A 15 -11.67 3.87 -6.92
CA GLU A 15 -12.83 4.50 -7.56
C GLU A 15 -12.98 4.10 -9.03
N ALA A 16 -11.85 3.83 -9.72
CA ALA A 16 -11.82 3.35 -11.11
C ALA A 16 -11.97 1.81 -11.23
N GLY A 17 -12.36 1.11 -10.17
CA GLY A 17 -12.45 -0.35 -10.11
C GLY A 17 -11.20 -1.02 -9.53
N ARG A 18 -11.02 -2.31 -9.81
CA ARG A 18 -9.90 -3.09 -9.26
C ARG A 18 -8.60 -2.76 -10.00
N VAL A 19 -7.57 -2.43 -9.23
CA VAL A 19 -6.23 -2.06 -9.70
C VAL A 19 -5.18 -2.92 -9.00
N SER A 20 -3.97 -2.92 -9.56
CA SER A 20 -2.83 -3.72 -9.10
C SER A 20 -1.53 -2.93 -9.12
N GLY A 21 -0.54 -3.41 -8.37
CA GLY A 21 0.74 -2.77 -8.21
C GLY A 21 1.66 -3.50 -7.24
N ARG A 22 2.89 -3.03 -7.09
CA ARG A 22 3.89 -3.63 -6.20
C ARG A 22 4.15 -2.78 -4.98
N ILE A 23 4.31 -3.44 -3.83
CA ILE A 23 4.69 -2.75 -2.60
C ILE A 23 6.11 -2.21 -2.75
N THR A 24 6.27 -0.91 -2.55
CA THR A 24 7.58 -0.22 -2.61
C THR A 24 8.09 0.16 -1.23
N LYS A 25 7.20 0.34 -0.25
CA LYS A 25 7.56 0.70 1.13
C LYS A 25 6.55 0.16 2.13
N VAL A 26 7.03 -0.16 3.33
CA VAL A 26 6.22 -0.55 4.49
C VAL A 26 6.50 0.45 5.60
N HIS A 27 5.45 1.05 6.14
CA HIS A 27 5.51 2.04 7.21
C HIS A 27 5.00 1.45 8.51
N HIS A 28 5.77 1.65 9.58
CA HIS A 28 5.49 1.18 10.93
C HIS A 28 5.33 2.33 11.95
N GLU A 29 5.33 3.56 11.44
CA GLU A 29 5.18 4.80 12.17
C GLU A 29 4.50 5.81 11.27
N ASP A 30 3.97 6.87 11.87
CA ASP A 30 3.32 7.96 11.14
C ASP A 30 4.25 8.54 10.07
N PHE A 31 3.70 8.79 8.88
CA PHE A 31 4.44 9.34 7.76
C PHE A 31 3.60 10.34 6.97
N ASP A 32 4.27 11.25 6.26
CA ASP A 32 3.60 12.20 5.39
C ASP A 32 3.46 11.62 3.97
N TYR A 33 2.26 11.73 3.42
CA TYR A 33 1.96 11.29 2.07
C TYR A 33 0.94 12.23 1.42
N LYS A 34 1.29 12.75 0.23
CA LYS A 34 0.48 13.73 -0.52
C LYS A 34 -0.01 14.92 0.34
N GLY A 35 0.83 15.40 1.25
CA GLY A 35 0.51 16.55 2.12
C GLY A 35 -0.35 16.22 3.34
N HIS A 36 -0.60 14.92 3.61
CA HIS A 36 -1.37 14.47 4.76
C HIS A 36 -0.56 13.52 5.63
N ARG A 37 -0.75 13.61 6.95
CA ARG A 37 -0.21 12.62 7.88
C ARG A 37 -1.03 11.34 7.80
N HIS A 38 -0.36 10.24 7.52
CA HIS A 38 -0.90 8.89 7.57
C HIS A 38 -0.46 8.21 8.87
N HIS A 39 -1.40 7.55 9.55
CA HIS A 39 -1.12 6.82 10.78
C HIS A 39 -0.79 5.35 10.51
N ALA A 40 0.39 4.92 10.95
CA ALA A 40 0.83 3.54 10.85
C ALA A 40 1.56 3.12 12.14
N SER A 41 1.51 1.85 12.46
CA SER A 41 2.18 1.28 13.62
C SER A 41 2.77 -0.09 13.29
N LYS A 42 3.43 -0.72 14.27
CA LYS A 42 3.89 -2.11 14.12
C LYS A 42 2.73 -3.10 14.02
N ASP A 43 1.62 -2.81 14.68
CA ASP A 43 0.42 -3.66 14.72
C ASP A 43 -0.56 -3.34 13.59
N ASP A 44 -0.51 -2.12 13.05
CA ASP A 44 -1.34 -1.66 11.93
C ASP A 44 -0.47 -0.91 10.90
N PRO A 45 0.35 -1.63 10.12
CA PRO A 45 1.25 -1.03 9.14
C PRO A 45 0.49 -0.49 7.92
N GLN A 46 1.05 0.54 7.29
CA GLN A 46 0.63 1.02 5.97
C GLN A 46 1.67 0.70 4.90
N TYR A 47 1.21 0.55 3.68
CA TYR A 47 2.01 0.10 2.54
C TYR A 47 1.90 1.13 1.43
N GLU A 48 3.04 1.54 0.87
CA GLU A 48 3.08 2.26 -0.40
C GLU A 48 3.12 1.26 -1.55
N ILE A 49 2.25 1.47 -2.55
CA ILE A 49 2.11 0.59 -3.70
C ILE A 49 2.26 1.41 -4.98
N LYS A 50 3.25 1.08 -5.81
CA LYS A 50 3.37 1.64 -7.16
C LYS A 50 2.41 0.90 -8.09
N SER A 51 1.51 1.64 -8.74
CA SER A 51 0.54 1.08 -9.69
C SER A 51 1.24 0.46 -10.91
N ASP A 52 0.72 -0.67 -11.41
CA ASP A 52 1.21 -1.27 -12.65
C ASP A 52 0.82 -0.45 -13.89
N ARG A 53 -0.26 0.35 -13.80
CA ARG A 53 -0.86 1.03 -14.97
C ARG A 53 -0.46 2.49 -15.09
N THR A 54 0.00 3.10 -13.99
CA THR A 54 0.25 4.54 -13.92
C THR A 54 1.47 4.80 -13.06
N ASP A 55 2.02 6.01 -13.17
CA ASP A 55 3.10 6.41 -12.28
C ASP A 55 2.67 6.70 -10.84
N HIS A 56 1.38 6.58 -10.54
CA HIS A 56 0.86 6.85 -9.20
C HIS A 56 1.33 5.82 -8.18
N VAL A 57 1.70 6.34 -7.02
CA VAL A 57 1.80 5.59 -5.78
C VAL A 57 0.45 5.69 -5.07
N ALA A 58 0.07 4.64 -4.35
CA ALA A 58 -1.05 4.59 -3.41
C ALA A 58 -0.54 4.24 -2.01
N ALA A 59 -1.26 4.62 -0.96
CA ALA A 59 -0.95 4.26 0.42
C ALA A 59 -2.19 3.58 1.03
N HIS A 60 -2.06 2.31 1.43
CA HIS A 60 -3.16 1.51 1.97
C HIS A 60 -2.75 0.69 3.18
N LYS A 61 -3.69 0.43 4.08
CA LYS A 61 -3.55 -0.56 5.15
C LYS A 61 -3.72 -1.98 4.63
N GLU A 62 -3.24 -2.96 5.39
CA GLU A 62 -3.27 -4.37 4.98
C GLU A 62 -4.67 -4.89 4.62
N GLY A 63 -5.72 -4.42 5.30
CA GLY A 63 -7.09 -4.88 5.08
C GLY A 63 -7.67 -4.52 3.70
N ALA A 64 -7.07 -3.54 3.01
CA ALA A 64 -7.48 -3.16 1.66
C ALA A 64 -6.76 -3.95 0.55
N LEU A 65 -5.72 -4.72 0.91
CA LEU A 65 -4.83 -5.37 -0.04
C LEU A 65 -5.10 -6.86 -0.15
N THR A 66 -4.98 -7.39 -1.37
CA THR A 66 -4.96 -8.83 -1.65
C THR A 66 -3.71 -9.16 -2.44
N LYS A 67 -2.87 -10.09 -1.94
CA LYS A 67 -1.70 -10.57 -2.68
C LYS A 67 -2.14 -11.32 -3.93
N ILE A 68 -1.50 -11.03 -5.05
CA ILE A 68 -1.78 -11.60 -6.37
C ILE A 68 -0.46 -12.02 -7.02
N GLY A 69 0.18 -13.05 -6.45
CA GLY A 69 1.49 -13.55 -6.90
C GLY A 69 2.53 -13.52 -5.78
#